data_AF-A0A7Y3ULY1-F1
#
_entry.id   AF-A0A7Y3ULY1-F1
#
_cell.length_a   1.000
_cell.length_b   1.000
_cell.length_c   1.000
_cell.angle_alpha   90.00
_cell.angle_beta   90.00
_cell.angle_gamma   90.00
#
_symmetry.space_group_name_H-M   'P 1'
#
loop_
_entity.id
_entity.type
_entity.pdbx_description
1 polymer ?
#
loop_
_entity_poly.entity_id
_entity_poly.type
_entity_poly.pdbx_seq_one_letter_code
_entity_poly.pdbx_strand_id
1 'polypeptide(L)'
;MEFNLSSSFVSYYVVIGLWIIGCGAGLMISLRGLGPWILLIGLSAFYMHSFFLKRYPYDMNMMPIYMLLIFLTALYSGYFFRHARRNFRSVKSLFFHENNGFLCGYLVAVVELLLHGQFTQHVLPSLAAFGHLLLVFASKMEAKE
;
A
#
# COMPACT_ATOMS: atom_id res chain seq x y z
N MET A 1 -11.68 19.13 -23.04
CA MET A 1 -11.91 18.75 -21.62
C MET A 1 -12.24 17.26 -21.49
N GLU A 2 -13.09 16.71 -22.35
CA GLU A 2 -13.46 15.26 -22.35
C GLU A 2 -12.27 14.30 -22.55
N PHE A 3 -11.27 14.66 -23.35
CA PHE A 3 -10.10 13.80 -23.59
C PHE A 3 -9.26 13.54 -22.32
N ASN A 4 -9.18 14.50 -21.39
CA ASN A 4 -8.48 14.35 -20.11
C ASN A 4 -9.28 13.52 -19.09
N LEU A 5 -10.62 13.56 -19.17
CA LEU A 5 -11.49 12.72 -18.35
C LEU A 5 -11.36 11.24 -18.75
N SER A 6 -11.30 10.95 -20.06
CA SER A 6 -11.08 9.60 -20.57
C SER A 6 -9.73 9.01 -20.16
N SER A 7 -8.64 9.79 -20.28
CA SER A 7 -7.31 9.33 -19.88
C SER A 7 -7.18 9.07 -18.38
N SER A 8 -7.77 9.92 -17.53
CA SER A 8 -7.73 9.74 -16.07
C SER A 8 -8.45 8.46 -15.63
N PHE A 9 -9.54 8.12 -16.30
CA PHE A 9 -10.33 6.92 -16.02
C PHE A 9 -9.57 5.62 -16.34
N VAL A 10 -8.85 5.59 -17.47
CA VAL A 10 -8.00 4.45 -17.83
C VAL A 10 -6.86 4.28 -16.82
N SER A 11 -6.16 5.37 -16.47
CA SER A 11 -5.08 5.31 -15.47
C SER A 11 -5.58 4.80 -14.13
N TYR A 12 -6.77 5.23 -13.70
CA TYR A 12 -7.38 4.74 -12.46
C TYR A 12 -7.62 3.22 -12.47
N TYR A 13 -8.18 2.67 -13.55
CA TYR A 13 -8.38 1.22 -13.66
C TYR A 13 -7.09 0.44 -13.78
N VAL A 14 -6.07 0.98 -14.44
CA VAL A 14 -4.75 0.34 -14.49
C VAL A 14 -4.16 0.24 -13.09
N VAL A 15 -4.20 1.34 -12.32
CA VAL A 15 -3.72 1.36 -10.93
C VAL A 15 -4.49 0.37 -10.07
N ILE A 16 -5.82 0.40 -10.11
CA ILE A 16 -6.65 -0.52 -9.31
C ILE A 16 -6.48 -1.96 -9.74
N GLY A 17 -6.47 -2.24 -11.04
CA GLY A 17 -6.31 -3.60 -11.58
C GLY A 17 -4.98 -4.20 -11.12
N LEU A 18 -3.88 -3.46 -11.26
CA LEU A 18 -2.57 -3.90 -10.80
C LEU A 18 -2.49 -4.04 -9.29
N TRP A 19 -3.15 -3.15 -8.56
CA TRP A 19 -3.22 -3.24 -7.10
C TRP A 19 -3.97 -4.50 -6.66
N ILE A 20 -5.11 -4.82 -7.27
CA ILE A 20 -5.85 -6.06 -6.98
C ILE A 20 -5.02 -7.29 -7.33
N ILE A 21 -4.38 -7.31 -8.49
CA ILE A 21 -3.53 -8.43 -8.93
C ILE A 21 -2.35 -8.61 -7.96
N GLY A 22 -1.68 -7.53 -7.56
CA GLY A 22 -0.59 -7.57 -6.59
C GLY A 22 -1.04 -8.05 -5.21
N CYS A 23 -2.18 -7.56 -4.72
CA CYS A 23 -2.77 -8.01 -3.46
C CYS A 23 -3.15 -9.50 -3.51
N GLY A 24 -3.76 -9.95 -4.61
CA GLY A 24 -4.06 -11.36 -4.86
C GLY A 24 -2.81 -12.23 -4.86
N ALA A 25 -1.75 -11.79 -5.55
CA ALA A 25 -0.46 -12.46 -5.55
C ALA A 25 0.14 -12.55 -4.13
N GLY A 26 0.05 -11.49 -3.33
CA GLY A 26 0.54 -11.46 -1.94
C GLY A 26 -0.21 -12.41 -1.00
N LEU A 27 -1.49 -12.66 -1.27
CA LEU A 27 -2.29 -13.64 -0.55
C LEU A 27 -1.91 -15.08 -0.93
N MET A 28 -1.71 -15.34 -2.22
CA MET A 28 -1.47 -16.70 -2.75
C MET A 28 -0.02 -17.16 -2.56
N ILE A 29 0.95 -16.29 -2.82
CA ILE A 29 2.38 -16.65 -2.82
C ILE A 29 2.90 -16.68 -1.39
N SER A 30 3.64 -17.75 -1.04
CA SER A 30 4.28 -17.87 0.27
C SER A 30 5.55 -17.02 0.35
N LEU A 31 5.41 -15.79 0.83
CA LEU A 31 6.52 -14.85 1.03
C LEU A 31 7.07 -14.90 2.48
N ARG A 32 6.91 -16.05 3.15
CA ARG A 32 7.30 -16.23 4.58
C ARG A 32 8.76 -15.89 4.85
N GLY A 33 9.67 -16.15 3.92
CA GLY A 33 11.10 -15.86 4.06
C GLY A 33 11.45 -14.37 3.98
N LEU A 34 10.55 -13.53 3.45
CA LEU A 34 10.82 -12.10 3.29
C LEU A 34 10.49 -11.30 4.56
N GLY A 35 9.57 -11.75 5.41
CA GLY A 35 9.31 -11.12 6.72
C GLY A 35 9.15 -9.58 6.64
N PRO A 36 9.98 -8.77 7.34
CA PRO A 36 9.92 -7.31 7.25
C PRO A 36 10.43 -6.74 5.90
N TRP A 37 11.17 -7.51 5.10
CA TRP A 37 11.71 -7.04 3.83
C TRP A 37 10.62 -6.72 2.82
N ILE A 38 9.50 -7.44 2.82
CA ILE A 38 8.41 -7.15 1.89
C ILE A 38 7.74 -5.81 2.17
N LEU A 39 7.67 -5.40 3.44
CA LEU A 39 7.24 -4.06 3.81
C LEU A 39 8.20 -3.00 3.26
N LEU A 40 9.51 -3.22 3.40
CA LEU A 40 10.53 -2.30 2.89
C LEU A 40 10.51 -2.21 1.36
N ILE A 41 10.29 -3.33 0.67
CA ILE A 41 10.13 -3.37 -0.80
C ILE A 41 8.89 -2.56 -1.20
N GLY A 42 7.75 -2.78 -0.55
CA GLY A 42 6.53 -2.01 -0.81
C GLY A 42 6.71 -0.51 -0.53
N LEU A 43 7.32 -0.14 0.59
CA LEU A 43 7.58 1.24 0.95
C LEU A 43 8.54 1.92 -0.05
N SER A 44 9.61 1.23 -0.43
CA SER A 44 10.56 1.71 -1.43
C SER A 44 9.89 1.90 -2.78
N ALA A 45 9.03 0.95 -3.19
CA ALA A 45 8.28 1.05 -4.43
C ALA A 45 7.34 2.25 -4.45
N PHE A 46 6.69 2.57 -3.32
CA PHE A 46 5.84 3.75 -3.18
C PHE A 46 6.63 5.06 -3.37
N TYR A 47 7.79 5.20 -2.72
CA TYR A 47 8.61 6.40 -2.85
C TYR A 47 9.26 6.51 -4.22
N MET A 48 9.73 5.40 -4.80
CA MET A 48 10.24 5.36 -6.17
C MET A 48 9.16 5.76 -7.16
N HIS A 49 7.93 5.26 -7.01
CA HIS A 49 6.81 5.63 -7.86
C HIS A 49 6.54 7.14 -7.78
N SER A 50 6.47 7.67 -6.56
CA SER A 50 6.30 9.11 -6.32
C SER A 50 7.43 9.95 -6.92
N PHE A 51 8.68 9.48 -6.83
CA PHE A 51 9.85 10.16 -7.39
C PHE A 51 9.82 10.18 -8.91
N PHE A 52 9.59 9.04 -9.55
CA PHE A 52 9.54 8.94 -11.02
C PHE A 52 8.36 9.75 -11.58
N LEU A 53 7.19 9.69 -10.94
CA LEU A 53 6.02 10.45 -11.38
C LEU A 53 6.26 11.97 -11.35
N LYS A 54 7.01 12.46 -10.35
CA LYS A 54 7.41 13.88 -10.27
C LYS A 54 8.45 14.25 -11.34
N ARG A 55 9.35 13.33 -11.70
CA ARG A 55 10.45 13.61 -12.64
C ARG A 55 10.06 13.45 -14.10
N TYR A 56 9.22 12.46 -14.42
CA TYR A 56 8.79 12.07 -15.76
C TYR A 56 7.25 11.97 -15.82
N PRO A 57 6.54 13.09 -15.60
CA PRO A 57 5.09 13.10 -15.64
C PRO A 57 4.60 12.77 -17.06
N TYR A 58 3.63 11.84 -17.16
CA TYR A 58 2.98 11.43 -18.41
C TYR A 58 3.90 10.75 -19.46
N ASP A 59 5.11 10.33 -19.09
CA ASP A 59 5.98 9.56 -19.98
C ASP A 59 5.50 8.10 -20.12
N MET A 60 5.02 7.73 -21.30
CA MET A 60 4.54 6.39 -21.60
C MET A 60 5.65 5.33 -21.56
N ASN A 61 6.91 5.71 -21.77
CA ASN A 61 8.04 4.77 -21.67
C ASN A 61 8.29 4.31 -20.22
N MET A 62 7.87 5.12 -19.25
CA MET A 62 7.96 4.80 -17.82
C MET A 62 6.78 3.94 -17.34
N MET A 63 5.77 3.71 -18.18
CA MET A 63 4.58 2.94 -17.81
C MET A 63 4.89 1.55 -17.25
N PRO A 64 5.76 0.72 -17.86
CA PRO A 64 6.09 -0.59 -17.29
C PRO A 64 6.71 -0.50 -15.88
N ILE A 65 7.51 0.54 -15.62
CA ILE A 65 8.12 0.79 -14.30
C ILE A 65 7.02 1.17 -13.30
N TYR A 66 6.11 2.08 -13.65
CA TYR A 66 4.98 2.43 -12.78
C TYR A 66 4.13 1.21 -12.45
N MET A 67 3.84 0.37 -13.46
CA MET A 67 3.04 -0.84 -13.26
C MET A 67 3.70 -1.81 -12.27
N LEU A 68 5.02 -2.03 -12.40
CA LEU A 68 5.78 -2.87 -11.48
C LEU A 68 5.77 -2.29 -10.06
N LEU A 69 5.99 -0.98 -9.90
CA LEU A 69 6.02 -0.34 -8.60
C LEU A 69 4.66 -0.42 -7.90
N ILE A 70 3.56 -0.16 -8.62
CA ILE A 70 2.19 -0.32 -8.11
C ILE A 70 1.96 -1.78 -7.66
N PHE A 71 2.32 -2.75 -8.50
CA PHE A 71 2.20 -4.17 -8.15
C PHE A 71 2.97 -4.50 -6.86
N LEU A 72 4.23 -4.05 -6.73
CA LEU A 72 5.06 -4.29 -5.55
C LEU A 72 4.49 -3.64 -4.27
N THR A 73 3.92 -2.43 -4.37
CA THR A 73 3.23 -1.82 -3.22
C THR A 73 2.04 -2.66 -2.77
N ALA A 74 1.25 -3.18 -3.72
CA ALA A 74 0.06 -3.97 -3.41
C ALA A 74 0.37 -5.40 -2.95
N LEU A 75 1.51 -5.95 -3.38
CA LEU A 75 2.00 -7.26 -2.95
C LEU A 75 2.15 -7.33 -1.42
N TYR A 76 2.62 -6.24 -0.80
CA TYR A 76 2.69 -6.13 0.66
C TYR A 76 1.29 -6.16 1.31
N SER A 77 0.29 -5.50 0.73
CA SER A 77 -1.09 -5.51 1.26
C SER A 77 -1.64 -6.94 1.35
N GLY A 78 -1.48 -7.74 0.30
CA GLY A 78 -1.89 -9.14 0.31
C GLY A 78 -1.14 -9.99 1.35
N TYR A 79 0.17 -9.78 1.45
CA TYR A 79 1.00 -10.41 2.48
C TYR A 79 0.54 -10.05 3.90
N PHE A 80 0.21 -8.79 4.13
CA PHE A 80 -0.30 -8.28 5.41
C PHE A 80 -1.61 -8.97 5.78
N PHE A 81 -2.62 -9.01 4.90
CA PHE A 81 -3.88 -9.69 5.18
C PHE A 81 -3.69 -11.17 5.54
N ARG A 82 -2.78 -11.87 4.85
CA ARG A 82 -2.45 -13.27 5.16
C ARG A 82 -1.87 -13.46 6.56
N HIS A 83 -1.03 -12.53 7.02
CA HIS A 83 -0.41 -12.58 8.35
C HIS A 83 -1.35 -12.07 9.44
N ALA A 84 -1.99 -10.92 9.21
CA ALA A 84 -2.92 -10.28 10.13
C ALA A 84 -4.09 -11.21 10.47
N ARG A 85 -4.56 -12.03 9.53
CA ARG A 85 -5.61 -13.05 9.79
C ARG A 85 -5.30 -13.92 11.02
N ARG A 86 -4.03 -14.19 11.34
CA ARG A 86 -3.65 -15.01 12.50
C ARG A 86 -3.96 -14.33 13.84
N ASN A 87 -4.02 -13.00 13.86
CA ASN A 87 -4.26 -12.19 15.06
C ASN A 87 -5.75 -11.89 15.29
N PHE A 88 -6.61 -12.12 14.29
CA PHE A 88 -8.05 -11.89 14.41
C PHE A 88 -8.82 -13.21 14.52
N ARG A 89 -9.80 -13.26 15.43
CA ARG A 89 -10.65 -14.45 15.66
C ARG A 89 -11.45 -14.86 14.42
N SER A 90 -11.80 -13.91 13.55
CA SER A 90 -12.55 -14.17 12.32
C SER A 90 -12.16 -13.21 11.20
N VAL A 91 -12.34 -13.66 9.96
CA VAL A 91 -12.15 -12.85 8.74
C VAL A 91 -13.10 -11.64 8.73
N LYS A 92 -14.33 -11.81 9.23
CA LYS A 92 -15.30 -10.71 9.36
C LYS A 92 -14.81 -9.59 10.27
N SER A 93 -14.21 -9.95 11.41
CA SER A 93 -13.64 -8.97 12.34
C SER A 93 -12.45 -8.22 11.71
N LEU A 94 -11.56 -8.93 11.03
CA LEU A 94 -10.45 -8.31 10.29
C LEU A 94 -10.95 -7.27 9.28
N PHE A 95 -11.90 -7.64 8.41
CA PHE A 95 -12.47 -6.71 7.43
C PHE A 95 -13.26 -5.57 8.06
N PHE A 96 -13.90 -5.78 9.21
CA PHE A 96 -14.58 -4.71 9.93
C PHE A 96 -13.58 -3.64 10.39
N HIS A 97 -12.47 -4.04 11.02
CA HIS A 97 -11.45 -3.08 11.46
C HIS A 97 -10.77 -2.38 10.28
N GLU A 98 -10.44 -3.12 9.23
CA GLU A 98 -9.83 -2.57 8.02
C GLU A 98 -10.76 -1.59 7.29
N ASN A 99 -12.04 -1.92 7.10
CA ASN A 99 -12.97 -1.02 6.41
C ASN A 99 -13.21 0.28 7.19
N ASN A 100 -13.36 0.19 8.52
CA ASN A 100 -13.51 1.38 9.36
C ASN A 100 -12.21 2.19 9.41
N GLY A 101 -11.05 1.54 9.48
CA GLY A 101 -9.75 2.17 9.41
C GLY A 101 -9.51 2.89 8.08
N PHE A 102 -9.88 2.25 6.96
CA PHE A 102 -9.82 2.84 5.63
C PHE A 102 -10.73 4.06 5.49
N LEU A 103 -11.98 3.97 5.95
CA LEU A 103 -12.93 5.09 5.92
C LEU A 103 -12.45 6.27 6.77
N CYS A 104 -11.96 5.98 7.99
CA CYS A 104 -11.36 6.99 8.86
C CYS A 104 -10.13 7.63 8.20
N GLY A 105 -9.24 6.82 7.65
CA GLY A 105 -8.06 7.28 6.92
C GLY A 105 -8.42 8.15 5.71
N TYR A 106 -9.49 7.82 4.99
CA TYR A 106 -9.99 8.61 3.87
C TYR A 106 -10.49 9.98 4.34
N LEU A 107 -11.29 10.03 5.42
CA LEU A 107 -11.75 11.29 6.00
C LEU A 107 -10.57 12.16 6.48
N VAL A 108 -9.60 11.57 7.16
CA VAL A 108 -8.38 12.26 7.60
C VAL A 108 -7.59 12.78 6.41
N ALA A 109 -7.44 11.98 5.34
CA ALA A 109 -6.73 12.40 4.13
C ALA A 109 -7.43 13.55 3.41
N VAL A 110 -8.77 13.57 3.37
CA VAL A 110 -9.53 14.69 2.79
C VAL A 110 -9.35 15.97 3.62
N VAL A 111 -9.48 15.88 4.94
CA VAL A 111 -9.28 17.04 5.83
C VAL A 111 -7.86 17.57 5.71
N GLU A 112 -6.87 16.68 5.66
CA GLU A 112 -5.48 17.09 5.51
C GLU A 112 -5.18 17.71 4.15
N LEU A 113 -5.74 17.16 3.07
CA LEU A 113 -5.60 17.73 1.73
C LEU A 113 -6.11 19.18 1.68
N LEU A 114 -7.19 19.48 2.40
CA LEU A 114 -7.77 20.82 2.49
C LEU A 114 -6.93 21.80 3.33
N LEU A 115 -6.23 21.31 4.36
CA LEU A 115 -5.51 22.16 5.33
C LEU A 115 -4.00 22.27 5.08
N HIS A 116 -3.36 21.18 4.66
CA HIS A 116 -1.90 21.04 4.60
C HIS A 116 -1.40 20.52 3.23
N GLY A 117 -2.31 20.24 2.29
CA GLY A 117 -1.97 19.82 0.93
C GLY A 117 -1.54 18.35 0.84
N GLN A 118 -0.28 18.08 0.46
CA GLN A 118 0.20 16.72 0.16
C GLN A 118 1.24 16.21 1.16
N PHE A 119 1.48 16.93 2.25
CA PHE A 119 2.55 16.60 3.19
C PHE A 119 2.34 15.21 3.81
N THR A 120 1.12 14.94 4.26
CA THR A 120 0.82 13.74 5.04
C THR A 120 0.78 12.49 4.16
N GLN A 121 0.51 12.63 2.86
CA GLN A 121 0.62 11.55 1.87
C GLN A 121 2.06 11.01 1.74
N HIS A 122 3.07 11.83 2.03
CA HIS A 122 4.48 11.40 1.99
C HIS A 122 4.98 10.87 3.33
N VAL A 123 4.39 11.26 4.45
CA VAL A 123 4.88 10.90 5.80
C VAL A 123 4.16 9.66 6.36
N LEU A 124 2.84 9.55 6.13
CA LEU A 124 2.02 8.44 6.66
C LEU A 124 2.55 7.05 6.29
N PRO A 125 2.96 6.76 5.04
CA PRO A 125 3.46 5.43 4.68
C PRO A 125 4.68 5.02 5.51
N SER A 126 5.61 5.94 5.77
CA SER A 126 6.76 5.69 6.64
C SER A 126 6.37 5.47 8.09
N LEU A 127 5.44 6.26 8.63
CA LEU A 127 4.96 6.09 10.00
C LEU A 127 4.24 4.74 10.18
N ALA A 128 3.39 4.36 9.23
CA ALA A 128 2.70 3.08 9.23
C ALA A 128 3.69 1.90 9.13
N ALA A 129 4.69 2.01 8.25
CA ALA A 129 5.74 1.01 8.14
C ALA A 129 6.55 0.88 9.44
N PHE A 130 6.92 2.00 10.06
CA PHE A 130 7.63 2.02 11.34
C PHE A 130 6.81 1.36 12.46
N GLY A 131 5.54 1.73 12.59
CA GLY A 131 4.63 1.10 13.56
C GLY A 131 4.48 -0.41 13.34
N HIS A 132 4.36 -0.84 12.08
CA HIS A 132 4.29 -2.27 11.75
C HIS A 132 5.59 -3.00 12.09
N LEU A 133 6.76 -2.41 11.82
CA LEU A 133 8.04 -2.99 12.22
C LEU A 133 8.15 -3.15 13.74
N LEU A 134 7.76 -2.14 14.51
CA LEU A 134 7.76 -2.20 15.97
C LEU A 134 6.90 -3.36 16.49
N LEU A 135 5.68 -3.53 15.96
CA LEU A 135 4.80 -4.65 16.33
C LEU A 135 5.41 -6.03 16.00
N VAL A 136 6.07 -6.13 14.86
CA VAL A 136 6.75 -7.37 14.45
C VAL A 136 7.96 -7.68 15.35
N PHE A 137 8.71 -6.67 15.78
CA PHE A 137 9.82 -6.85 16.71
C PHE A 137 9.35 -7.17 18.13
N ALA A 138 8.32 -6.48 18.62
CA ALA A 138 7.74 -6.72 19.95
C ALA A 138 7.24 -8.17 20.10
N SER A 139 6.45 -8.66 19.13
CA SER A 139 5.92 -10.03 19.15
C SER A 139 7.00 -11.12 19.06
N LYS A 140 8.17 -10.83 18.47
CA LYS A 140 9.31 -11.76 18.46
C LYS A 140 10.05 -11.84 19.79
N MET A 141 10.00 -10.79 20.62
CA MET A 141 10.62 -10.81 21.95
C MET A 141 9.78 -11.64 22.93
N GLU A 142 8.46 -11.47 22.91
CA GLU A 142 7.52 -12.25 23.76
C GLU A 142 7.55 -13.76 23.46
N ALA A 143 7.85 -14.16 22.23
CA ALA A 143 7.92 -15.58 21.84
C ALA A 143 9.24 -16.28 22.20
N LYS A 144 10.23 -15.55 22.73
CA LYS A 144 11.56 -16.07 23.11
C LYS A 144 11.74 -16.29 24.62
N GLU A 145 10.81 -15.79 25.43
CA GLU A 145 10.70 -16.08 26.87
C GLU A 145 9.91 -17.37 27.12
#